data_AF-A0A2A6JUL2-F1
#
_entry.id   AF-A0A2A6JUL2-F1
#
_cell.length_a   1.000
_cell.length_b   1.000
_cell.length_c   1.000
_cell.angle_alpha   90.00
_cell.angle_beta   90.00
_cell.angle_gamma   90.00
#
_symmetry.space_group_name_H-M   'P 1'
#
loop_
_entity.id
_entity.type
_entity.pdbx_description
1 polymer ?
#
loop_
_entity_poly.entity_id
_entity_poly.type
_entity_poly.pdbx_seq_one_letter_code
_entity_poly.pdbx_strand_id
1 'polypeptide(L)'
;MSEFTAGQEFKNAYPFVRGTYSTFDEEGEHEVQTWNPGVRYEAAGYWGDETEVIADGNGFQILTVVDVHKPGKYPTRVFYTVSWVRPDGRPFGKKKLHIATVDKFRRLSRGFHLAYAIEIDEVAA
;
A
#
# COMPACT_ATOMS: atom_id res chain seq x y z
N MET A 1 -12.75 10.77 -24.39
CA MET A 1 -12.48 11.33 -23.06
C MET A 1 -11.64 10.34 -22.27
N SER A 2 -10.65 10.80 -21.51
CA SER A 2 -9.86 9.91 -20.63
C SER A 2 -10.71 9.47 -19.44
N GLU A 3 -10.60 8.20 -19.05
CA GLU A 3 -11.28 7.60 -17.88
C GLU A 3 -10.88 8.27 -16.55
N PHE A 4 -9.70 8.90 -16.53
CA PHE A 4 -9.14 9.57 -15.37
C PHE A 4 -8.90 11.05 -15.67
N THR A 5 -8.96 11.87 -14.63
CA THR A 5 -8.71 13.32 -14.69
C THR A 5 -7.65 13.75 -13.68
N ALA A 6 -6.88 14.79 -14.01
CA ALA A 6 -5.92 15.37 -13.08
C ALA A 6 -6.63 15.89 -11.82
N GLY A 7 -6.02 15.67 -10.66
CA GLY A 7 -6.59 15.98 -9.34
C GLY A 7 -7.55 14.91 -8.81
N GLN A 8 -7.88 13.87 -9.59
CA GLN A 8 -8.72 12.78 -9.11
C GLN A 8 -7.99 11.95 -8.05
N GLU A 9 -8.66 11.72 -6.92
CA GLU A 9 -8.13 10.91 -5.83
C GLU A 9 -8.91 9.59 -5.66
N PHE A 10 -8.16 8.51 -5.41
CA PHE A 10 -8.69 7.21 -5.07
C PHE A 10 -8.21 6.83 -3.69
N LYS A 11 -9.14 6.61 -2.77
CA LYS A 11 -8.87 6.13 -1.42
C LYS A 11 -9.38 4.71 -1.27
N ASN A 12 -8.46 3.76 -1.14
CA ASN A 12 -8.77 2.34 -1.05
C ASN A 12 -8.30 1.76 0.28
N ALA A 13 -9.09 0.86 0.88
CA ALA A 13 -8.62 0.06 2.01
C ALA A 13 -7.40 -0.74 1.58
N TYR A 14 -6.39 -0.81 2.46
CA TYR A 14 -5.14 -1.48 2.16
C TYR A 14 -4.54 -2.13 3.41
N PRO A 15 -4.01 -3.36 3.29
CA PRO A 15 -3.41 -4.07 4.42
C PRO A 15 -2.04 -3.49 4.80
N PHE A 16 -1.72 -3.57 6.08
CA PHE A 16 -0.40 -3.23 6.60
C PHE A 16 0.09 -4.33 7.52
N VAL A 17 1.39 -4.52 7.53
CA VAL A 17 2.11 -5.36 8.51
C VAL A 17 2.95 -4.45 9.41
N ARG A 18 3.09 -4.83 10.67
CA ARG A 18 4.06 -4.23 11.58
C ARG A 18 5.45 -4.66 11.16
N GLY A 19 6.39 -3.74 11.29
CA GLY A 19 7.80 -4.03 11.10
C GLY A 19 8.62 -3.23 12.09
N THR A 20 9.88 -3.57 12.22
CA THR A 20 10.87 -2.77 12.93
C THR A 20 11.73 -2.03 11.92
N TYR A 21 11.99 -0.75 12.20
CA TYR A 21 12.97 0.05 11.47
C TYR A 21 14.09 0.39 12.44
N SER A 22 15.29 -0.10 12.15
CA SER A 22 16.49 0.30 12.88
C SER A 22 16.92 1.69 12.41
N THR A 23 17.14 2.58 13.37
CA THR A 23 17.68 3.91 13.15
C THR A 23 18.84 4.15 14.12
N PHE A 24 19.74 5.05 13.73
CA PHE A 24 20.96 5.32 14.46
C PHE A 24 21.00 6.82 14.77
N ASP A 25 21.09 7.16 16.05
CA ASP A 25 21.22 8.53 16.53
C ASP A 25 22.48 8.69 17.42
N GLU A 26 22.58 9.81 18.14
CA GLU A 26 23.73 10.10 19.01
C GLU A 26 23.83 9.13 20.21
N GLU A 27 22.76 8.40 20.55
CA GLU A 27 22.70 7.43 21.65
C GLU A 27 22.93 5.98 21.16
N GLY A 28 22.99 5.76 19.84
CA GLY A 28 23.29 4.49 19.21
C GLY A 28 22.17 3.97 18.31
N GLU A 29 22.15 2.65 18.09
CA GLU A 29 21.12 1.98 17.29
C GLU A 29 19.87 1.73 18.14
N HIS A 30 18.71 2.18 17.68
CA HIS A 30 17.43 1.88 18.30
C HIS A 30 16.39 1.43 17.27
N GLU A 31 15.55 0.48 17.67
CA GLU A 31 14.49 -0.06 16.84
C GLU A 31 13.17 0.67 17.10
N VAL A 32 12.55 1.16 16.03
CA VAL A 32 11.24 1.82 16.07
C VAL A 32 10.21 0.95 15.38
N GLN A 33 9.06 0.73 16.02
CA GLN A 33 7.93 0.06 15.37
C GLN A 33 7.36 0.93 14.25
N THR A 34 7.15 0.32 13.09
CA THR A 34 6.60 0.97 11.89
C THR A 34 5.52 0.13 11.26
N TRP A 35 4.69 0.79 10.44
CA TRP A 35 3.70 0.15 9.58
C TRP A 35 4.21 0.11 8.15
N ASN A 36 4.26 -1.08 7.57
CA ASN A 36 4.66 -1.31 6.19
C ASN A 36 3.43 -1.71 5.36
N PRO A 37 3.14 -1.03 4.23
CA PRO A 37 1.99 -1.37 3.39
C PRO A 37 2.21 -2.73 2.74
N GLY A 38 1.26 -3.65 2.90
CA GLY A 38 1.30 -4.98 2.31
C GLY A 38 0.82 -6.06 3.27
N VAL A 39 1.19 -7.28 2.93
CA VAL A 39 0.87 -8.51 3.65
C VAL A 39 2.16 -9.31 3.85
N ARG A 40 2.18 -10.17 4.86
CA ARG A 40 3.22 -11.18 5.06
C ARG A 40 2.66 -12.55 4.69
N TYR A 41 3.55 -13.44 4.27
CA TYR A 41 3.21 -14.81 3.92
C TYR A 41 3.77 -15.72 5.00
N GLU A 42 2.91 -16.54 5.59
CA GLU A 42 3.29 -17.48 6.63
C GLU A 42 3.00 -18.91 6.19
N ALA A 43 3.90 -19.83 6.54
CA ALA A 43 3.66 -21.25 6.30
C ALA A 43 2.57 -21.74 7.27
N ALA A 44 1.59 -22.45 6.72
CA ALA A 44 0.44 -22.98 7.44
C ALA A 44 0.26 -24.48 7.13
N GLY A 45 -0.68 -25.12 7.84
CA GLY A 45 -0.91 -26.56 7.75
C GLY A 45 0.10 -27.38 8.56
N TYR A 46 -0.26 -28.64 8.88
CA TYR A 46 0.55 -29.51 9.74
C TYR A 46 1.95 -29.80 9.17
N TRP A 47 2.10 -29.73 7.85
CA TRP A 47 3.37 -29.97 7.15
C TRP A 47 3.99 -28.71 6.55
N GLY A 48 3.40 -27.52 6.76
CA GLY A 48 3.88 -26.28 6.15
C GLY A 48 3.65 -26.20 4.64
N ASP A 49 2.72 -26.98 4.11
CA ASP A 49 2.36 -27.05 2.68
C ASP A 49 1.33 -26.00 2.27
N GLU A 50 0.72 -25.33 3.24
CA GLU A 50 -0.19 -24.22 3.01
C GLU A 50 0.53 -22.87 3.25
N THR A 51 0.01 -21.80 2.67
CA THR A 51 0.52 -20.45 2.90
C THR A 51 -0.62 -19.51 3.21
N GLU A 52 -0.56 -18.90 4.39
CA GLU A 52 -1.50 -17.88 4.80
C GLU A 52 -0.98 -16.48 4.43
N VAL A 53 -1.92 -15.62 4.04
CA VAL A 53 -1.66 -14.22 3.69
C VAL A 53 -2.22 -13.37 4.80
N ILE A 54 -1.34 -12.72 5.56
CA ILE A 54 -1.69 -12.08 6.82
C ILE A 54 -1.37 -10.59 6.77
N ALA A 55 -2.25 -9.79 7.38
CA ALA A 55 -2.06 -8.38 7.68
C ALA A 55 -2.32 -8.12 9.17
N ASP A 56 -1.66 -7.10 9.73
CA ASP A 56 -1.74 -6.77 11.16
C ASP A 56 -2.71 -5.60 11.39
N GLY A 57 -3.19 -5.00 10.32
CA GLY A 57 -4.15 -3.91 10.36
C GLY A 57 -4.50 -3.37 8.99
N ASN A 58 -5.60 -2.62 8.93
CA ASN A 58 -6.06 -1.96 7.71
C ASN A 58 -5.93 -0.46 7.82
N GLY A 59 -5.32 0.13 6.80
CA GLY A 59 -5.27 1.56 6.58
C GLY A 59 -5.82 1.91 5.21
N PHE A 60 -5.28 2.95 4.60
CA PHE A 60 -5.70 3.39 3.27
C PHE A 60 -4.52 3.68 2.35
N GLN A 61 -4.66 3.27 1.09
CA GLN A 61 -3.90 3.80 -0.03
C GLN A 61 -4.61 5.02 -0.58
N ILE A 62 -3.87 6.09 -0.84
CA ILE A 62 -4.36 7.28 -1.54
C ILE A 62 -3.54 7.41 -2.83
N LEU A 63 -4.23 7.30 -3.97
CA LEU A 63 -3.66 7.56 -5.30
C LEU A 63 -4.21 8.88 -5.81
N THR A 64 -3.34 9.85 -6.08
CA THR A 64 -3.74 11.15 -6.64
C THR A 64 -3.23 11.25 -8.07
N VAL A 65 -4.13 11.36 -9.05
CA VAL A 65 -3.77 11.54 -10.46
C VAL A 65 -3.20 12.94 -10.66
N VAL A 66 -2.00 13.01 -11.22
CA VAL A 66 -1.29 14.26 -11.52
C VAL A 66 -1.57 14.69 -12.96
N ASP A 67 -1.47 13.77 -13.91
CA ASP A 67 -1.70 14.03 -15.33
C ASP A 67 -2.09 12.74 -16.09
N VAL A 68 -2.78 12.91 -17.23
CA VAL A 68 -3.12 11.82 -18.14
C VAL A 68 -2.68 12.20 -19.54
N HIS A 69 -1.64 11.52 -20.03
CA HIS A 69 -0.99 11.87 -21.29
C HIS A 69 -1.06 10.72 -22.28
N LYS A 70 -1.39 11.01 -23.55
CA LYS A 70 -1.29 10.04 -24.66
C LYS A 70 -0.11 10.40 -25.56
N PRO A 71 1.05 9.72 -25.44
CA PRO A 71 2.20 10.02 -26.26
C PRO A 71 2.06 9.39 -27.64
N GLY A 72 1.46 10.11 -28.59
CA GLY A 72 1.29 9.68 -29.98
C GLY A 72 0.63 8.32 -30.11
N LYS A 73 1.36 7.34 -30.67
CA LYS A 73 0.86 5.97 -30.92
C LYS A 73 0.88 5.05 -29.69
N TYR A 74 1.54 5.44 -28.60
CA TYR A 74 1.71 4.59 -27.43
C TYR A 74 0.47 4.62 -26.52
N PRO A 75 0.28 3.63 -25.64
CA PRO A 75 -0.87 3.62 -24.75
C PRO A 75 -0.84 4.81 -23.79
N THR A 76 -2.02 5.34 -23.47
CA THR A 76 -2.18 6.44 -22.52
C THR A 76 -1.50 6.12 -21.18
N ARG A 77 -0.81 7.12 -20.64
CA ARG A 77 -0.07 7.08 -19.37
C ARG A 77 -0.79 7.93 -18.34
N VAL A 78 -0.92 7.37 -17.14
CA VAL A 78 -1.41 8.07 -15.95
C VAL A 78 -0.20 8.36 -15.08
N PHE A 79 0.05 9.64 -14.84
CA PHE A 79 1.00 10.12 -13.85
C PHE A 79 0.25 10.28 -12.54
N TYR A 80 0.76 9.73 -11.46
CA TYR A 80 0.07 9.76 -10.16
C TYR A 80 1.08 9.79 -9.01
N THR A 81 0.62 10.20 -7.83
CA THR A 81 1.36 10.02 -6.59
C THR A 81 0.67 9.02 -5.68
N VAL A 82 1.44 8.42 -4.79
CA VAL A 82 0.93 7.48 -3.78
C VAL A 82 1.27 8.01 -2.40
N SER A 83 0.27 8.02 -1.52
CA SER A 83 0.44 8.21 -0.08
C SER A 83 -0.41 7.21 0.68
N TRP A 84 -0.17 7.13 1.98
CA TRP A 84 -0.78 6.11 2.83
C TRP A 84 -1.34 6.74 4.09
N VAL A 85 -2.40 6.13 4.62
CA VAL A 85 -2.89 6.35 5.99
C VAL A 85 -2.74 5.04 6.72
N ARG A 86 -2.02 5.06 7.83
CA ARG A 86 -1.77 3.88 8.68
C ARG A 86 -3.07 3.42 9.37
N PRO A 87 -3.07 2.21 9.95
CA PRO A 87 -4.19 1.75 10.78
C PRO A 87 -4.49 2.67 11.99
N ASP A 88 -3.47 3.36 12.52
CA ASP A 88 -3.62 4.37 13.59
C ASP A 88 -4.16 5.73 13.12
N GLY A 89 -4.46 5.87 11.82
CA GLY A 89 -4.97 7.10 11.21
C GLY A 89 -3.90 8.12 10.81
N ARG A 90 -2.61 7.89 11.09
CA ARG A 90 -1.54 8.83 10.74
C ARG A 90 -1.16 8.71 9.25
N PRO A 91 -1.08 9.83 8.51
CA PRO A 91 -0.63 9.80 7.12
C PRO A 91 0.89 9.60 7.02
N PHE A 92 1.34 8.90 5.97
CA PHE A 92 2.76 8.77 5.66
C PHE A 92 3.01 8.48 4.17
N GLY A 93 4.29 8.43 3.80
CA GLY A 93 4.74 8.19 2.43
C GLY A 93 5.11 9.49 1.70
N LYS A 94 6.30 9.51 1.08
CA LYS A 94 6.73 10.64 0.26
C LYS A 94 5.95 10.61 -1.06
N LYS A 95 5.38 11.75 -1.46
CA LYS A 95 4.66 11.91 -2.73
C LYS A 95 5.62 11.87 -3.92
N LYS A 96 6.12 10.67 -4.25
CA LYS A 96 6.90 10.43 -5.47
C LYS A 96 5.95 10.35 -6.67
N LEU A 97 6.41 10.83 -7.82
CA LEU A 97 5.69 10.71 -9.07
C LEU A 97 5.89 9.31 -9.65
N HIS A 98 4.78 8.63 -9.93
CA HIS A 98 4.71 7.32 -10.56
C HIS A 98 4.02 7.43 -11.92
N ILE A 99 4.30 6.45 -12.79
CA ILE A 99 3.68 6.34 -14.11
C ILE A 99 3.15 4.92 -14.28
N ALA A 100 1.95 4.82 -14.82
CA ALA A 100 1.34 3.55 -15.21
C ALA A 100 0.61 3.69 -16.56
N THR A 101 0.36 2.57 -17.23
CA THR A 101 -0.65 2.53 -18.29
C THR A 101 -2.04 2.70 -17.67
N VAL A 102 -3.03 3.15 -18.45
CA VAL A 102 -4.43 3.24 -17.99
C VAL A 102 -4.93 1.92 -17.41
N ASP A 103 -4.64 0.79 -18.05
CA ASP A 103 -5.10 -0.52 -17.56
C ASP A 103 -4.42 -0.92 -16.23
N LYS A 104 -3.13 -0.62 -16.07
CA LYS A 104 -2.42 -0.86 -14.80
C LYS A 104 -2.99 0.04 -13.70
N PHE A 105 -3.21 1.32 -14.01
CA PHE A 105 -3.77 2.27 -13.04
C PHE A 105 -5.20 1.90 -12.65
N ARG A 106 -6.04 1.43 -13.59
CA ARG A 106 -7.39 0.93 -13.31
C ARG A 106 -7.39 -0.25 -12.34
N ARG A 107 -6.38 -1.12 -12.40
CA ARG A 107 -6.22 -2.23 -11.43
C ARG A 107 -5.79 -1.71 -10.07
N LEU A 108 -4.83 -0.79 -10.03
CA LEU A 108 -4.35 -0.17 -8.80
C LEU A 108 -5.44 0.63 -8.07
N SER A 109 -6.25 1.37 -8.82
CA SER A 109 -7.32 2.20 -8.25
C SER A 109 -8.48 1.40 -7.66
N ARG A 110 -8.53 0.07 -7.85
CA ARG A 110 -9.48 -0.84 -7.19
C ARG A 110 -9.01 -1.30 -5.80
N GLY A 111 -7.78 -0.97 -5.41
CA GLY A 111 -7.23 -1.36 -4.10
C GLY A 111 -6.45 -2.66 -4.13
N PHE A 112 -6.29 -3.26 -2.95
CA PHE A 112 -5.53 -4.49 -2.78
C PHE A 112 -6.25 -5.68 -3.41
N HIS A 113 -5.51 -6.56 -4.09
CA HIS A 113 -6.07 -7.55 -5.02
C HIS A 113 -6.05 -8.99 -4.49
N LEU A 114 -5.41 -9.23 -3.36
CA LEU A 114 -5.25 -10.55 -2.75
C LEU A 114 -6.14 -10.64 -1.51
N ALA A 115 -6.78 -11.78 -1.29
CA ALA A 115 -7.48 -12.05 -0.04
C ALA A 115 -6.47 -12.26 1.08
N TYR A 116 -6.73 -11.69 2.26
CA TYR A 116 -5.86 -11.80 3.43
C TYR A 116 -6.69 -11.89 4.70
N ALA A 117 -6.14 -12.52 5.72
CA ALA A 117 -6.66 -12.49 7.08
C ALA A 117 -6.05 -11.31 7.86
N ILE A 118 -6.81 -10.77 8.81
CA ILE A 118 -6.28 -9.80 9.77
C ILE A 118 -5.92 -10.59 11.03
N GLU A 119 -4.66 -10.58 11.41
CA GLU A 119 -4.24 -11.11 12.70
C GLU A 119 -4.71 -10.14 13.78
N ILE A 120 -5.61 -10.62 14.63
CA ILE A 120 -6.09 -9.87 15.79
C ILE A 120 -5.21 -10.31 16.95
N ASP A 121 -4.29 -9.45 17.39
CA ASP A 121 -3.66 -9.62 18.70
C ASP A 121 -4.77 -9.56 19.76
N GLU A 122 -5.15 -10.71 20.33
CA GLU A 122 -6.02 -10.79 21.51
C GLU A 122 -5.28 -10.27 22.75
N VAL A 123 -5.01 -8.97 22.82
CA VAL A 123 -4.52 -8.33 24.06
C VAL A 123 -5.17 -6.97 24.26
N ALA A 124 -6.40 -6.99 24.77
CA ALA A 124 -6.95 -5.97 25.68
C ALA A 124 -8.32 -6.43 26.21
N ALA A 125 -8.31 -7.23 27.28
CA ALA A 125 -9.41 -7.35 28.24
C ALA A 125 -8.85 -7.08 29.64
#